data_AF-A0AAW2JL27-F1
#
_entry.id   AF-A0AAW2JL27-F1
#
_cell.length_a   1.000
_cell.length_b   1.000
_cell.length_c   1.000
_cell.angle_alpha   90.00
_cell.angle_beta   90.00
_cell.angle_gamma   90.00
#
_symmetry.space_group_name_H-M   'P 1'
#
loop_
_entity.id
_entity.type
_entity.pdbx_description
1 polymer ?
#
loop_
_entity_poly.entity_id
_entity_poly.type
_entity_poly.pdbx_seq_one_letter_code
_entity_poly.pdbx_strand_id
1 'polypeptide(L)'
;RRIIAGGPYFIYGRPLLLKTMPDCFEFKEDDINLTPVSATLPSFLLECWHPNALGKIGSRLGMPIAMDSQTMKMERVSYARILVEVDVSKLLKQRISCYRTM
;
A
#
# COMPACT_ATOMS: atom_id res chain seq x y z
N ARG A 1 -1.32 1.61 -27.38
CA ARG A 1 -1.46 2.07 -25.97
C ARG A 1 -2.22 1.08 -25.06
N ARG A 2 -2.20 -0.24 -25.32
CA ARG A 2 -3.05 -1.22 -24.58
C ARG A 2 -2.30 -2.15 -23.61
N ILE A 3 -0.97 -2.11 -23.62
CA ILE A 3 -0.08 -3.03 -22.87
C ILE A 3 0.23 -2.49 -21.46
N ILE A 4 0.18 -1.18 -21.22
CA ILE A 4 0.57 -0.60 -19.92
C ILE A 4 -0.53 -0.74 -18.86
N ALA A 5 -1.80 -0.79 -19.29
CA ALA A 5 -2.97 -0.82 -18.41
C ALA A 5 -3.58 -2.23 -18.23
N GLY A 6 -2.92 -3.27 -18.76
CA GLY A 6 -3.51 -4.61 -18.88
C GLY A 6 -3.44 -5.49 -17.63
N GLY A 7 -2.71 -5.08 -16.58
CA GLY A 7 -2.65 -5.79 -15.31
C GLY A 7 -1.22 -5.97 -14.77
N PRO A 8 -1.07 -6.73 -13.68
CA PRO A 8 0.25 -7.03 -13.13
C PRO A 8 1.01 -7.97 -14.06
N TYR A 9 2.16 -7.51 -14.55
CA TYR A 9 3.07 -8.30 -15.39
C TYR A 9 4.08 -9.02 -14.51
N PHE A 10 4.53 -10.20 -14.93
CA PHE A 10 5.55 -10.97 -14.21
C PHE A 10 6.67 -11.36 -15.17
N ILE A 11 7.92 -11.17 -14.75
CA ILE A 11 9.11 -11.67 -15.44
C ILE A 11 9.83 -12.61 -14.46
N TYR A 12 10.01 -13.88 -14.84
CA TYR A 12 10.59 -14.91 -13.98
C TYR A 12 9.93 -15.00 -12.58
N GLY A 13 8.61 -14.85 -12.51
CA GLY A 13 7.86 -14.89 -11.26
C GLY A 13 8.01 -13.65 -10.37
N ARG A 14 8.73 -12.61 -10.82
CA ARG A 14 8.87 -11.33 -10.12
C ARG A 14 7.88 -10.31 -10.69
N PRO A 15 7.15 -9.56 -9.85
CA PRO A 15 6.21 -8.55 -10.31
C PRO A 15 6.95 -7.42 -11.03
N LEU A 16 6.42 -7.01 -12.18
CA LEU A 16 6.91 -5.91 -13.00
C LEU A 16 5.95 -4.73 -12.88
N LEU A 17 6.44 -3.60 -12.38
CA LEU A 17 5.70 -2.34 -12.31
C LEU A 17 5.85 -1.58 -13.63
N LEU A 18 4.74 -1.36 -14.34
CA LEU A 18 4.73 -0.55 -15.56
C LEU A 18 4.08 0.80 -15.30
N LYS A 19 4.80 1.89 -15.65
CA LYS A 19 4.32 3.28 -15.59
C LYS A 19 4.37 3.86 -17.00
N THR A 20 3.37 4.66 -17.37
CA THR A 20 3.39 5.36 -18.66
C THR A 20 4.45 6.47 -18.59
N MET A 21 5.35 6.51 -19.57
CA MET A 21 6.36 7.55 -19.70
C MET A 21 5.69 8.88 -20.10
N PRO A 22 5.79 9.97 -19.32
CA PRO A 22 5.39 11.31 -19.78
C PRO A 22 6.35 11.84 -20.86
N ASP A 23 5.90 12.82 -21.65
CA ASP A 23 6.63 13.36 -22.82
C ASP A 23 7.99 14.00 -22.47
N CYS A 24 8.22 14.33 -21.19
CA CYS A 24 9.49 14.82 -20.66
C CYS A 24 9.85 14.06 -19.37
N PHE A 25 9.97 12.75 -19.47
CA PHE A 25 10.34 11.92 -18.32
C PHE A 25 11.85 11.94 -18.08
N GLU A 26 12.23 12.41 -16.89
CA GLU A 26 13.58 12.22 -16.33
C GLU A 26 13.49 11.23 -15.18
N PHE A 27 14.33 10.20 -15.18
CA PHE A 27 14.48 9.31 -14.04
C PHE A 27 15.17 10.08 -12.91
N LYS A 28 14.39 10.57 -11.96
CA LYS A 28 14.94 11.05 -10.68
C LYS A 28 15.14 9.85 -9.77
N GLU A 29 16.24 9.80 -9.02
CA GLU A 29 16.52 8.70 -8.08
C GLU A 29 15.35 8.48 -7.10
N ASP A 30 14.62 9.54 -6.76
CA ASP A 30 13.46 9.50 -5.87
C ASP A 30 12.21 8.81 -6.47
N ASP A 31 12.08 8.77 -7.80
CA ASP A 31 10.89 8.21 -8.49
C ASP A 31 10.79 6.67 -8.35
N ILE A 32 11.91 6.00 -8.02
CA ILE A 32 11.97 4.55 -7.81
C ILE A 32 11.81 4.22 -6.30
N ASN A 33 12.24 5.15 -5.43
CA ASN A 33 12.24 4.93 -4.00
C ASN A 33 10.82 4.91 -3.42
N LEU A 34 9.91 5.75 -3.90
CA LEU A 34 8.52 5.77 -3.42
C LEU A 34 7.66 4.80 -4.23
N THR A 35 7.30 3.67 -3.63
CA THR A 35 6.46 2.66 -4.27
C THR A 35 5.16 2.44 -3.48
N PRO A 36 3.99 2.43 -4.14
CA PRO A 36 2.73 2.09 -3.49
C PRO A 36 2.67 0.58 -3.20
N VAL A 37 2.50 0.22 -1.93
CA VAL A 37 2.40 -1.17 -1.46
C VAL A 37 1.05 -1.38 -0.76
N SER A 38 0.39 -2.50 -1.09
CA SER A 38 -0.84 -2.92 -0.42
C SER A 38 -0.52 -3.72 0.84
N ALA A 39 -0.56 -3.06 2.00
CA ALA A 39 -0.42 -3.72 3.29
C ALA A 39 -1.72 -4.47 3.65
N THR A 40 -1.61 -5.76 3.97
CA THR A 40 -2.73 -6.57 4.47
C THR A 40 -2.54 -6.81 5.96
N LEU A 41 -3.54 -6.46 6.76
CA LEU A 41 -3.57 -6.59 8.22
C LEU A 41 -4.49 -7.76 8.59
N PRO A 42 -3.95 -8.97 8.83
CA PRO A 42 -4.75 -10.14 9.19
C PRO A 42 -5.25 -10.05 10.63
N SER A 43 -6.45 -10.58 10.91
CA SER A 43 -7.00 -10.73 12.26
C SER A 43 -7.03 -9.43 13.07
N PHE A 44 -7.40 -8.35 12.39
CA PHE A 44 -7.41 -7.02 12.98
C PHE A 44 -8.67 -6.80 13.83
N LEU A 45 -8.51 -6.20 15.02
CA LEU A 45 -9.64 -5.89 15.91
C LEU A 45 -10.64 -5.00 15.17
N LEU A 46 -11.91 -5.45 15.10
CA LEU A 46 -13.03 -4.70 14.52
C LEU A 46 -13.10 -3.25 15.01
N GLU A 47 -12.77 -3.00 16.28
CA GLU A 47 -12.75 -1.66 16.89
C GLU A 47 -11.78 -0.69 16.21
N CYS A 48 -10.70 -1.20 15.61
CA CYS A 48 -9.68 -0.38 14.97
C CYS A 48 -9.93 -0.19 13.47
N TRP A 49 -11.02 -0.73 12.94
CA TRP A 49 -11.36 -0.71 11.51
C TRP A 49 -11.93 0.65 11.04
N HIS A 50 -12.01 1.63 11.93
CA HIS A 50 -12.36 2.99 11.56
C HIS A 50 -11.29 3.59 10.62
N PRO A 51 -11.66 4.33 9.55
CA PRO A 51 -10.71 4.95 8.61
C PRO A 51 -9.58 5.73 9.29
N ASN A 52 -9.88 6.47 10.37
CA ASN A 52 -8.86 7.17 11.17
C ASN A 52 -7.85 6.24 11.84
N ALA A 53 -8.30 5.10 12.38
CA ALA A 53 -7.41 4.15 13.04
C ALA A 53 -6.56 3.39 12.01
N LEU A 54 -7.16 2.96 10.90
CA LEU A 54 -6.44 2.39 9.76
C LEU A 54 -5.43 3.39 9.18
N GLY A 55 -5.80 4.65 9.00
CA GLY A 55 -4.90 5.72 8.56
C GLY A 55 -3.70 5.91 9.49
N LYS A 56 -3.92 5.89 10.81
CA LYS A 56 -2.83 5.95 11.83
C LYS A 56 -1.91 4.73 11.78
N ILE A 57 -2.41 3.56 11.41
CA ILE A 57 -1.59 2.35 11.25
C ILE A 57 -0.81 2.42 9.94
N GLY A 58 -1.48 2.80 8.84
CA GLY A 58 -0.85 3.06 7.55
C GLY A 58 0.27 4.08 7.66
N SER A 59 0.09 5.14 8.46
CA SER A 59 1.11 6.15 8.70
C SER A 59 2.37 5.63 9.41
N ARG A 60 2.30 4.47 10.09
CA ARG A 60 3.49 3.81 10.68
C ARG A 60 4.26 2.99 9.66
N LEU A 61 3.62 2.63 8.54
CA LEU A 61 4.25 1.95 7.41
C LEU A 61 4.82 2.93 6.37
N GLY A 62 4.12 4.04 6.12
CA GLY A 62 4.47 5.04 5.09
C GLY A 62 3.37 6.08 4.95
N MET A 63 3.19 6.68 3.77
CA MET A 63 2.09 7.63 3.53
C MET A 63 0.82 6.88 3.08
N PRO A 64 -0.27 6.85 3.88
CA PRO A 64 -1.51 6.19 3.47
C PRO A 64 -2.15 6.92 2.28
N ILE A 65 -2.40 6.20 1.20
CA ILE A 65 -2.99 6.73 -0.05
C ILE A 65 -4.48 6.44 -0.08
N ALA A 66 -4.85 5.18 0.17
CA ALA A 66 -6.22 4.69 0.02
C ALA A 66 -6.46 3.43 0.84
N MET A 67 -7.73 3.09 1.04
CA MET A 67 -8.18 1.80 1.57
C MET A 67 -9.05 1.14 0.51
N ASP A 68 -9.07 -0.20 0.47
CA ASP A 68 -9.98 -0.87 -0.46
C ASP A 68 -11.45 -0.69 -0.03
N SER A 69 -12.35 -0.79 -0.99
CA SER A 69 -13.78 -0.57 -0.75
C SER A 69 -14.37 -1.56 0.24
N GLN A 70 -13.85 -2.79 0.27
CA GLN A 70 -14.30 -3.84 1.18
C GLN A 70 -13.91 -3.53 2.63
N THR A 71 -12.71 -2.99 2.84
CA THR A 71 -12.21 -2.52 4.13
C THR A 71 -13.02 -1.30 4.58
N MET A 72 -13.27 -0.33 3.71
CA MET A 72 -14.09 0.84 4.07
C MET A 72 -15.54 0.48 4.44
N LYS A 73 -16.13 -0.51 3.76
CA LYS A 73 -17.50 -0.95 4.02
C LYS A 73 -17.60 -2.03 5.11
N MET A 74 -16.48 -2.51 5.66
CA MET A 74 -16.42 -3.65 6.57
C MET A 74 -17.08 -4.94 6.03
N GLU A 75 -17.19 -5.09 4.70
CA GLU A 75 -17.84 -6.26 4.07
C GLU A 75 -17.00 -7.54 4.22
N ARG A 76 -15.69 -7.40 4.48
CA ARG A 76 -14.77 -8.52 4.68
C ARG A 76 -13.96 -8.34 5.97
N VAL A 77 -14.43 -8.95 7.05
CA VAL A 77 -13.87 -8.76 8.41
C VAL A 77 -12.60 -9.61 8.67
N SER A 78 -12.18 -10.45 7.73
CA SER A 78 -11.00 -11.31 7.93
C SER A 78 -9.66 -10.57 7.85
N TYR A 79 -9.61 -9.45 7.14
CA TYR A 79 -8.42 -8.61 7.04
C TYR A 79 -8.78 -7.20 6.59
N ALA A 80 -7.96 -6.23 6.97
CA ALA A 80 -8.01 -4.87 6.42
C ALA A 80 -6.87 -4.67 5.41
N ARG A 81 -7.13 -3.95 4.31
CA ARG A 81 -6.13 -3.60 3.31
C ARG A 81 -5.99 -2.09 3.17
N ILE A 82 -4.74 -1.64 3.23
CA ILE A 82 -4.37 -0.23 3.12
C ILE A 82 -3.31 -0.11 2.04
N LEU A 83 -3.54 0.79 1.10
CA LEU A 83 -2.55 1.21 0.11
C LEU A 83 -1.69 2.31 0.74
N VAL A 84 -0.40 2.05 0.87
CA VAL A 84 0.55 2.95 1.51
C VAL A 84 1.73 3.18 0.57
N GLU A 85 2.12 4.43 0.36
CA GLU A 85 3.37 4.76 -0.30
C GLU A 85 4.52 4.57 0.67
N VAL A 86 5.46 3.68 0.32
CA VAL A 86 6.61 3.36 1.16
C VAL A 86 7.89 3.62 0.40
N ASP A 87 8.90 4.05 1.15
CA ASP A 87 10.26 4.20 0.65
C ASP A 87 10.95 2.83 0.63
N VAL A 88 11.16 2.26 -0.56
CA VAL A 88 11.77 0.93 -0.76
C VAL A 88 13.27 0.91 -0.51
N SER A 89 13.93 2.08 -0.40
CA SER A 89 15.32 2.16 0.07
C SER A 89 15.42 1.89 1.58
N LYS A 90 14.30 1.89 2.31
CA LYS A 90 14.24 1.57 3.74
C LYS A 90 13.71 0.15 3.96
N LEU A 91 14.20 -0.50 5.03
CA LEU A 91 13.69 -1.80 5.44
C LEU A 91 12.21 -1.73 5.81
N LEU A 92 11.40 -2.56 5.17
CA LEU A 92 9.96 -2.67 5.44
C LEU A 92 9.71 -3.31 6.80
N LYS A 93 8.90 -2.66 7.63
CA LYS A 93 8.48 -3.19 8.93
C LYS A 93 7.39 -4.24 8.73
N GLN A 94 7.69 -5.49 9.06
CA GLN A 94 6.73 -6.61 8.97
C GLN A 94 5.76 -6.68 10.15
N ARG A 95 6.07 -6.00 11.27
CA ARG A 95 5.23 -5.96 12.46
C ARG A 95 5.04 -4.52 12.93
N ILE A 96 3.79 -4.21 13.27
CA ILE A 96 3.40 -2.93 13.86
C ILE A 96 2.74 -3.24 15.20
N SER A 97 3.30 -2.73 16.28
CA SER A 97 2.68 -2.78 17.61
C SER A 97 1.74 -1.60 17.77
N CYS A 98 0.45 -1.87 17.97
CA CYS A 98 -0.54 -0.86 18.32
C CYS A 98 -0.71 -0.86 19.84
N TYR A 99 -0.13 0.12 20.53
CA TYR A 99 -0.44 0.36 21.94
C TYR A 99 -1.68 1.24 22.03
N ARG A 100 -2.68 0.79 22.79
CA ARG A 100 -3.89 1.58 23.10
C ARG A 100 -3.43 2.78 23.92
N THR A 101 -3.32 3.95 23.30
CA THR A 101 -3.22 5.20 24.07
C THR A 101 -4.64 5.50 24.52
N MET A 102 -4.93 5.18 25.79
CA MET A 102 -6.13 5.60 26.50
C MET A 102 -6.14 7.11 26.66
#